data_AF-A0A3D2VE34-F1
#
_entry.id   AF-A0A3D2VE34-F1
#
_cell.length_a   1.000
_cell.length_b   1.000
_cell.length_c   1.000
_cell.angle_alpha   90.00
_cell.angle_beta   90.00
_cell.angle_gamma   90.00
#
_symmetry.space_group_name_H-M   'P 1'
#
loop_
_entity.id
_entity.type
_entity.pdbx_description
1 polymer ?
#
loop_
_entity_poly.entity_id
_entity_poly.type
_entity_poly.pdbx_seq_one_letter_code
_entity_poly.pdbx_strand_id
1 'polypeptide(L)' 'MTTASGGILSESILQKIETEAGKYPTRRAAVKSALRYAQAEHGWINEDVVGAVAEVLSLERIEVFE' A
#
# COMPACT_ATOMS: atom_id res chain seq x y z
N MET A 1 6.43 14.04 13.58
CA MET A 1 5.34 13.14 14.03
C MET A 1 5.22 12.04 12.99
N THR A 2 5.81 10.88 13.26
CA THR A 2 5.75 9.72 12.37
C THR A 2 4.76 8.76 13.02
N THR A 3 3.48 8.86 12.66
CA THR A 3 2.47 7.90 13.09
C THR A 3 2.71 6.61 12.33
N ALA A 4 3.07 5.57 13.08
CA ALA A 4 3.36 4.24 12.57
C ALA A 4 2.15 3.66 11.82
N SER A 5 2.36 3.32 10.56
CA SER A 5 1.38 2.68 9.67
C SER A 5 0.98 1.26 10.07
N GLY A 6 1.54 0.74 11.17
CA GLY A 6 1.28 -0.62 11.66
C GLY A 6 -0.16 -0.90 12.09
N GLY A 7 -1.05 0.11 12.08
CA GLY A 7 -2.48 -0.06 12.38
C GLY A 7 -3.42 0.19 11.20
N ILE A 8 -2.96 0.70 10.06
CA ILE A 8 -3.84 1.06 8.94
C ILE A 8 -4.20 -0.18 8.11
N LEU A 9 -3.22 -1.01 7.75
CA LEU A 9 -3.43 -2.21 6.94
C LEU A 9 -3.29 -3.47 7.80
N SER A 10 -4.20 -4.43 7.64
CA SER A 10 -4.03 -5.73 8.28
C SER A 10 -2.79 -6.49 7.77
N GLU A 11 -2.26 -7.39 8.59
CA GLU A 11 -1.12 -8.24 8.24
C GLU A 11 -1.38 -9.09 6.97
N SER A 12 -2.63 -9.51 6.77
CA SER A 12 -3.05 -10.22 5.54
C SER A 12 -2.87 -9.36 4.28
N ILE A 13 -3.23 -8.08 4.35
CA ILE A 13 -3.07 -7.16 3.22
C ILE A 13 -1.61 -6.81 3.02
N LEU A 14 -0.86 -6.56 4.09
CA LEU A 14 0.59 -6.34 4.00
C LEU A 14 1.28 -7.49 3.24
N GLN A 15 0.99 -8.74 3.61
CA GLN A 15 1.58 -9.89 2.94
C GLN A 15 1.15 -10.05 1.47
N LYS A 16 -0.10 -9.72 1.14
CA LYS A 16 -0.57 -9.70 -0.27
C LYS A 16 0.16 -8.63 -1.08
N ILE A 17 0.36 -7.44 -0.52
CA ILE A 17 1.07 -6.35 -1.19
C ILE A 17 2.53 -6.75 -1.44
N GLU A 18 3.23 -7.30 -0.44
CA GLU A 18 4.61 -7.76 -0.61
C GLU A 18 4.75 -8.87 -1.65
N THR A 19 3.85 -9.85 -1.61
CA THR A 19 3.82 -10.96 -2.58
C THR A 19 3.58 -10.43 -4.00
N GLU A 20 2.71 -9.44 -4.15
CA GLU A 20 2.42 -8.82 -5.44
C GLU A 20 3.60 -7.98 -5.94
N ALA A 21 4.25 -7.21 -5.06
CA ALA A 21 5.42 -6.39 -5.37
C ALA A 21 6.58 -7.24 -5.90
N GLY A 22 6.79 -8.44 -5.35
CA GLY A 22 7.81 -9.38 -5.81
C GLY A 22 7.63 -9.91 -7.25
N LYS A 23 6.47 -9.70 -7.88
CA LYS A 23 6.22 -10.10 -9.27
C LYS A 23 6.81 -9.13 -10.30
N TYR A 24 7.20 -7.94 -9.86
CA TYR A 24 7.57 -6.84 -10.76
C TYR A 24 9.03 -6.44 -10.60
N PRO A 25 9.68 -5.95 -11.68
CA PRO A 25 11.02 -5.36 -11.60
C PRO A 25 11.10 -4.11 -10.72
N THR A 26 9.98 -3.38 -10.59
CA THR A 26 9.88 -2.19 -9.75
C THR A 26 8.64 -2.27 -8.86
N ARG A 27 8.76 -1.86 -7.59
CA ARG A 27 7.65 -1.91 -6.62
C ARG A 27 6.50 -0.96 -7.01
N ARG A 28 6.79 0.13 -7.71
CA ARG A 28 5.79 1.06 -8.28
C ARG A 28 4.75 0.34 -9.16
N ALA A 29 5.13 -0.72 -9.86
CA ALA A 29 4.18 -1.48 -10.69
C ALA A 29 3.08 -2.18 -9.86
N ALA A 30 3.31 -2.42 -8.56
CA ALA A 30 2.34 -3.04 -7.68
C ALA A 30 1.31 -2.07 -7.07
N VAL A 31 1.49 -0.75 -7.21
CA VAL A 31 0.64 0.30 -6.60
C VAL A 31 -0.84 0.03 -6.83
N LYS A 32 -1.25 -0.19 -8.07
CA LYS A 32 -2.67 -0.40 -8.40
C LYS A 32 -3.25 -1.65 -7.74
N SER A 33 -2.48 -2.73 -7.67
CA SER A 33 -2.91 -3.95 -6.98
C SER A 33 -2.93 -3.76 -5.47
N ALA A 34 -1.97 -3.04 -4.90
CA ALA A 34 -1.90 -2.76 -3.48
C ALA A 34 -3.09 -1.91 -3.00
N LEU A 35 -3.41 -0.84 -3.74
CA LEU A 35 -4.59 -0.01 -3.49
C LEU A 35 -5.89 -0.83 -3.60
N ARG A 36 -5.99 -1.74 -4.59
CA ARG A 36 -7.14 -2.65 -4.71
C ARG A 36 -7.29 -3.56 -3.49
N TYR A 37 -6.19 -4.10 -2.97
CA TYR A 37 -6.21 -4.94 -1.77
C TYR A 37 -6.65 -4.16 -0.53
N ALA A 38 -6.11 -2.96 -0.32
CA ALA A 38 -6.50 -2.10 0.79
C ALA A 38 -7.97 -1.65 0.68
N GLN A 39 -8.43 -1.30 -0.52
CA GLN A 39 -9.84 -0.93 -0.74
C GLN A 39 -10.79 -2.10 -0.46
N ALA A 40 -10.40 -3.34 -0.78
CA ALA A 40 -11.23 -4.51 -0.48
C ALA A 40 -11.42 -4.73 1.03
N GLU A 41 -10.49 -4.25 1.87
CA GLU A 41 -10.60 -4.30 3.34
C GLU A 41 -11.38 -3.10 3.90
N HIS A 42 -11.03 -1.88 3.48
CA HIS A 42 -11.57 -0.64 4.08
C HIS A 42 -12.79 -0.07 3.38
N GLY A 43 -13.15 -0.56 2.19
CA GLY A 43 -14.21 -0.04 1.32
C GLY A 43 -13.85 1.25 0.59
N TRP A 44 -13.13 2.18 1.25
CA TRP A 44 -12.69 3.45 0.69
C TRP A 44 -11.17 3.65 0.87
N ILE A 45 -10.54 4.32 -0.09
CA ILE A 45 -9.14 4.72 -0.03
C ILE A 45 -9.06 6.17 0.42
N ASN A 46 -8.55 6.39 1.63
CA ASN A 46 -8.23 7.72 2.15
C ASN A 46 -6.71 7.96 2.16
N GLU A 47 -6.29 9.16 2.57
CA GLU A 47 -4.87 9.54 2.60
C GLU A 47 -4.01 8.65 3.50
N ASP A 48 -4.59 8.12 4.58
CA ASP A 48 -3.90 7.21 5.49
C ASP A 48 -3.63 5.86 4.81
N VAL A 49 -4.63 5.32 4.08
CA VAL A 49 -4.46 4.09 3.28
C VAL A 49 -3.42 4.29 2.19
N VAL A 50 -3.43 5.43 1.50
CA VAL A 50 -2.41 5.77 0.49
C VAL A 50 -1.02 5.83 1.14
N GLY A 51 -0.90 6.49 2.30
CA GLY A 51 0.34 6.57 3.06
C GLY A 51 0.86 5.19 3.46
N ALA A 52 -0.02 4.33 3.98
CA ALA A 52 0.35 2.98 4.37
C ALA A 52 0.81 2.13 3.17
N VAL A 53 0.13 2.23 2.01
CA VAL A 53 0.57 1.54 0.79
C VAL A 53 1.92 2.06 0.29
N ALA A 54 2.16 3.38 0.36
CA ALA A 54 3.44 3.98 -0.01
C ALA A 54 4.58 3.45 0.87
N GLU A 55 4.36 3.38 2.19
CA GLU A 55 5.35 2.84 3.12
C GLU A 55 5.66 1.37 2.86
N VAL A 56 4.65 0.53 2.62
CA VAL A 56 4.87 -0.89 2.28
C VAL A 56 5.68 -1.01 0.99
N LEU A 57 5.35 -0.22 -0.03
CA LEU A 57 6.05 -0.29 -1.32
C LEU A 57 7.41 0.42 -1.33
N SER A 58 7.79 1.07 -0.22
CA SER A 58 8.98 1.93 -0.12
C SER A 58 9.00 3.02 -1.20
N LEU A 59 7.86 3.67 -1.41
CA LEU A 59 7.66 4.74 -2.39
C LEU A 59 7.34 6.06 -1.68
N GLU A 60 7.57 7.17 -2.38
CA GLU A 60 7.03 8.44 -1.95
C GLU A 60 5.51 8.45 -2.12
N ARG A 61 4.78 9.14 -1.22
CA ARG A 61 3.31 9.18 -1.25
C ARG A 61 2.78 9.68 -2.61
N ILE A 62 3.48 10.63 -3.23
CA ILE A 62 3.11 11.17 -4.55
C ILE A 62 3.12 10.11 -5.65
N GLU A 63 4.02 9.13 -5.58
CA GLU A 63 4.12 8.05 -6.57
C GLU A 63 2.95 7.06 -6.49
N VAL A 64 2.16 7.10 -5.41
CA VAL A 64 0.94 6.31 -5.21
C VAL A 64 -0.31 7.09 -5.62
N PHE A 65 -0.26 8.42 -5.60
CA PHE A 65 -1.36 9.30 -6.01
C PHE A 65 -1.47 9.50 -7.54
N GLU A 66 -0.35 9.44 -8.26
CA GLU A 66 -0.28 9.56 -9.74
C GLU A 66 -0.73 8.29 -10.48
#